data_AF-A0ABD2WJ39-F1
#
_entry.id   AF-A0ABD2WJ39-F1
#
_cell.length_a   1.000
_cell.length_b   1.000
_cell.length_c   1.000
_cell.angle_alpha   90.00
_cell.angle_beta   90.00
_cell.angle_gamma   90.00
#
_symmetry.space_group_name_H-M   'P 1'
#
loop_
_entity.id
_entity.type
_entity.pdbx_description
1 polymer ?
#
loop_
_entity_poly.entity_id
_entity_poly.type
_entity_poly.pdbx_seq_one_letter_code
_entity_poly.pdbx_strand_id
1 'polypeptide(L)'
;MASLVKLEKLTSLLEKLNWAIEEEPRGLLDQIFTLIIDWEGAYPDLQKIIRPQEIERLLSNSISFMAGNMSDDCKGKKIIEFVVKSGYKDEPEVDEGDKPLLRRTTPLHHASRCFSLFRQAVIHDLFKIFDRYDTNYTDENGLTHFHLACEYGCDDAVRKFLELGQNPNLLVTKTGYSPLRFAIEKRNKVIVELLLRYGAIPNLANKDGLNALHIVSKSGYDDSELVRMLFDYSEKLNQPLNVDAKDKSGNTSLHLALAAGYSAVVKELLRRGANPNSTNEDGLNALHVVCKKFNDVDIVIMLFE
;
A
#
# COMPACT_ATOMS: atom_id res chain seq x y z
N MET A 1 17.69 20.15 33.78
CA MET A 1 16.65 21.17 34.08
C MET A 1 15.83 21.53 32.84
N ALA A 2 16.44 22.00 31.74
CA ALA A 2 15.69 22.36 30.53
C ALA A 2 14.88 21.21 29.90
N SER A 3 15.44 19.98 29.87
CA SER A 3 14.76 18.79 29.36
C SER A 3 13.55 18.36 30.19
N LEU A 4 13.64 18.45 31.53
CA LEU A 4 12.53 18.14 32.46
C LEU A 4 11.37 19.13 32.28
N VAL A 5 11.66 20.43 32.17
CA VAL A 5 10.62 21.45 31.94
C VAL A 5 9.96 21.27 30.57
N LYS A 6 10.73 20.92 29.52
CA LYS A 6 10.16 20.58 28.21
C LYS A 6 9.24 19.36 28.29
N LEU A 7 9.62 18.34 29.07
CA LEU A 7 8.83 17.13 29.26
C LEU A 7 7.51 17.40 29.98
N GLU A 8 7.52 18.14 31.09
CA GLU A 8 6.30 18.51 31.82
C GLU A 8 5.32 19.30 30.93
N LYS A 9 5.85 20.24 30.13
CA LYS A 9 5.04 20.98 29.16
C LYS A 9 4.46 20.08 28.08
N LEU A 10 5.25 19.15 27.55
CA LEU A 10 4.81 18.19 26.54
C LEU A 10 3.67 17.32 27.08
N THR A 11 3.81 16.76 28.28
CA THR A 11 2.77 15.97 28.95
C THR A 11 1.48 16.77 29.09
N SER A 12 1.56 18.02 29.59
CA SER A 12 0.39 18.88 29.76
C SER A 12 -0.32 19.20 28.43
N LEU A 13 0.43 19.39 27.34
CA LEU A 13 -0.17 19.63 26.02
C LEU A 13 -0.85 18.39 25.46
N LEU A 14 -0.29 17.21 25.70
CA LEU A 14 -0.84 15.96 25.22
C LEU A 14 -2.12 15.57 25.98
N GLU A 15 -2.19 15.83 27.29
CA GLU A 15 -3.43 15.74 28.06
C GLU A 15 -4.52 16.67 27.51
N LYS A 16 -4.17 17.92 27.16
CA LYS A 16 -5.13 18.87 26.57
C LYS A 16 -5.64 18.42 25.20
N LEU A 17 -4.79 17.78 24.39
CA LEU A 17 -5.19 17.25 23.08
C LEU A 17 -6.30 16.19 23.21
N ASN A 18 -6.37 15.50 24.34
CA ASN A 18 -7.41 14.51 24.62
C ASN A 18 -8.81 15.14 24.80
N TRP A 19 -8.88 16.36 25.34
CA TRP A 19 -10.15 17.04 25.59
C TRP A 19 -10.58 18.00 24.47
N ALA A 20 -9.72 18.25 23.48
CA ALA A 20 -10.01 19.12 22.35
C ALA A 20 -10.98 18.43 21.38
N ILE A 21 -12.26 18.40 21.73
CA ILE A 21 -13.29 17.70 20.94
C ILE A 21 -13.58 18.47 19.64
N GLU A 22 -13.52 19.80 19.60
CA GLU A 22 -13.94 20.56 18.41
C GLU A 22 -13.19 21.88 18.12
N GLU A 23 -12.46 22.49 19.06
CA GLU A 23 -11.84 23.81 18.83
C GLU A 23 -10.29 23.74 18.81
N GLU A 24 -9.75 23.80 17.59
CA GLU A 24 -8.34 24.06 17.21
C GLU A 24 -7.24 23.08 17.69
N PRO A 25 -7.27 21.79 17.27
CA PRO A 25 -6.11 20.90 17.40
C PRO A 25 -4.83 21.46 16.73
N ARG A 26 -4.97 22.40 15.78
CA ARG A 26 -3.85 23.07 15.11
C ARG A 26 -2.95 23.81 16.09
N GLY A 27 -3.52 24.63 16.98
CA GLY A 27 -2.75 25.44 17.92
C GLY A 27 -1.99 24.59 18.95
N LEU A 28 -2.56 23.45 19.34
CA LEU A 28 -1.88 22.47 20.20
C LEU A 28 -0.75 21.76 19.46
N LEU A 29 -0.96 21.32 18.22
CA LEU A 29 0.09 20.72 17.40
C LEU A 29 1.24 21.68 17.14
N ASP A 30 0.97 22.97 16.92
CA ASP A 30 2.01 24.00 16.76
C ASP A 30 2.84 24.20 18.03
N GLN A 31 2.20 24.17 19.21
CA GLN A 31 2.91 24.22 20.49
C GLN A 31 3.76 22.97 20.72
N ILE A 32 3.21 21.78 20.43
CA ILE A 32 3.95 20.52 20.51
C ILE A 32 5.16 20.56 19.57
N PHE A 33 4.94 20.93 18.31
CA PHE A 33 6.00 21.06 17.30
C PHE A 33 7.12 22.00 17.76
N THR A 34 6.77 23.18 18.27
CA THR A 34 7.74 24.17 18.77
C THR A 34 8.55 23.63 19.95
N LEU A 35 7.98 22.79 20.80
CA LEU A 35 8.72 22.16 21.90
C LEU A 35 9.70 21.08 21.42
N ILE A 36 9.30 20.30 20.42
CA ILE A 36 10.05 19.10 19.99
C ILE A 36 11.08 19.37 18.89
N ILE A 37 10.97 20.46 18.12
CA ILE A 37 11.85 20.71 16.96
C ILE A 37 13.33 20.78 17.36
N ASP A 38 13.61 21.41 18.50
CA ASP A 38 14.95 21.53 19.09
C ASP A 38 15.08 20.61 20.32
N TRP A 39 14.52 19.40 20.25
CA TRP A 39 14.68 18.43 21.33
C TRP A 39 16.08 17.84 21.32
N GLU A 40 16.86 18.19 22.34
CA GLU A 40 18.22 17.71 22.55
C GLU A 40 18.28 16.71 23.72
N GLY A 41 19.03 15.63 23.55
CA GLY A 41 19.25 14.59 24.56
C GLY A 41 18.39 13.35 24.38
N ALA A 42 18.20 12.58 25.46
CA ALA A 42 17.41 11.36 25.44
C ALA A 42 15.93 11.67 25.19
N TYR A 43 15.29 10.87 24.34
CA TYR A 43 13.86 10.97 24.09
C TYR A 43 13.10 10.39 25.30
N PRO A 44 11.94 10.98 25.64
CA PRO A 44 11.12 10.47 26.75
C PRO A 44 10.48 9.13 26.40
N ASP A 45 10.33 8.27 27.40
CA ASP A 45 9.55 7.03 27.26
C ASP A 45 8.06 7.36 27.24
N LEU A 46 7.51 7.57 26.04
CA LEU A 46 6.11 8.00 25.87
C LEU A 46 5.11 6.97 26.40
N GLN A 47 5.45 5.67 26.40
CA GLN A 47 4.57 4.61 26.92
C GLN A 47 4.31 4.75 28.42
N LYS A 48 5.28 5.28 29.18
CA LYS A 48 5.13 5.49 30.64
C LYS A 48 4.41 6.78 31.01
N ILE A 49 4.34 7.73 30.08
CA ILE A 49 3.93 9.12 30.38
C ILE A 49 2.51 9.37 29.90
N ILE A 50 2.07 8.67 28.84
CA ILE A 50 0.89 9.04 28.05
C ILE A 50 0.11 7.78 27.70
N ARG A 51 -1.22 7.89 27.65
CA ARG A 51 -2.08 6.75 27.30
C ARG A 51 -1.96 6.44 25.80
N PRO A 52 -2.05 5.16 25.38
CA PRO A 52 -1.96 4.79 23.97
C PRO A 52 -2.95 5.52 23.06
N GLN A 53 -4.18 5.77 23.55
CA GLN A 53 -5.21 6.50 22.80
C GLN A 53 -4.82 7.97 22.53
N GLU A 54 -4.06 8.60 23.43
CA GLU A 54 -3.60 9.98 23.28
C GLU A 54 -2.48 10.08 22.23
N ILE A 55 -1.58 9.08 22.19
CA ILE A 55 -0.57 8.96 21.12
C ILE A 55 -1.23 8.68 19.78
N GLU A 56 -2.21 7.78 19.73
CA GLU A 56 -2.96 7.51 18.50
C GLU A 56 -3.66 8.77 17.97
N ARG A 57 -4.29 9.55 18.86
CA ARG A 57 -4.90 10.83 18.50
C ARG A 57 -3.88 11.85 18.04
N LEU A 58 -2.71 11.93 18.68
CA LEU A 58 -1.60 12.79 18.24
C LEU A 58 -1.16 12.43 16.82
N LEU A 59 -0.97 11.14 16.52
CA LEU A 59 -0.58 10.66 15.20
C LEU A 59 -1.67 10.96 14.16
N SER A 60 -2.93 10.65 14.45
CA SER A 60 -4.06 10.91 13.56
C SER A 60 -4.26 12.41 13.28
N ASN A 61 -4.15 13.26 14.30
CA ASN A 61 -4.23 14.71 14.13
C ASN A 61 -3.04 15.24 13.33
N SER A 62 -1.83 14.74 13.58
CA SER A 62 -0.63 15.09 12.80
C SER A 62 -0.82 14.74 11.32
N ILE A 63 -1.44 13.60 11.01
CA ILE A 63 -1.75 13.18 9.64
C ILE A 63 -2.83 14.04 9.00
N SER A 64 -3.91 14.34 9.73
CA SER A 64 -4.97 15.22 9.23
C SER A 64 -4.44 16.62 8.95
N PHE A 65 -3.46 17.08 9.70
CA PHE A 65 -2.86 18.40 9.57
C PHE A 65 -2.00 18.53 8.30
N MET A 66 -1.32 17.46 7.89
CA MET A 66 -0.53 17.41 6.67
C MET A 66 -1.34 17.70 5.38
N ALA A 67 -2.65 17.46 5.38
CA ALA A 67 -3.51 17.70 4.21
C ALA A 67 -3.75 19.19 3.87
N GLY A 68 -3.22 20.14 4.67
CA GLY A 68 -3.49 21.58 4.53
C GLY A 68 -2.56 22.33 3.57
N ASN A 69 -1.26 22.40 3.90
CA ASN A 69 -0.25 23.14 3.13
C ASN A 69 1.16 22.55 3.39
N MET A 70 2.18 22.98 2.61
CA MET A 70 3.54 22.43 2.71
C MET A 70 4.22 22.62 4.08
N SER A 71 3.89 23.70 4.81
CA SER A 71 4.44 23.95 6.15
C SER A 71 3.88 22.95 7.15
N ASP A 72 2.57 22.71 7.07
CA ASP A 72 1.85 21.77 7.92
C ASP A 72 2.26 20.31 7.63
N ASP A 73 2.58 20.01 6.36
CA ASP A 73 3.20 18.76 5.91
C ASP A 73 4.49 18.45 6.67
N CYS A 74 5.38 19.45 6.83
CA CYS A 74 6.62 19.30 7.58
C CYS A 74 6.39 19.11 9.08
N LYS A 75 5.44 19.84 9.67
CA LYS A 75 5.14 19.79 11.12
C LYS A 75 4.60 18.42 11.53
N GLY A 76 3.58 17.93 10.83
CA GLY A 76 2.97 16.63 11.12
C GLY A 76 3.98 15.50 11.03
N LYS A 77 4.82 15.50 9.98
CA LYS A 77 5.92 14.55 9.82
C LYS A 77 6.90 14.59 11.00
N LYS A 78 7.30 15.79 11.46
CA LYS A 78 8.26 15.94 12.59
C LYS A 78 7.71 15.40 13.90
N ILE A 79 6.41 15.55 14.15
CA ILE A 79 5.76 14.96 15.33
C ILE A 79 5.80 13.43 15.25
N ILE A 80 5.48 12.85 14.09
CA ILE A 80 5.56 11.39 13.89
C ILE A 80 7.00 10.89 14.08
N GLU A 81 7.99 11.57 13.48
CA GLU A 81 9.42 11.26 13.66
C GLU A 81 9.84 11.30 15.14
N PHE A 82 9.31 12.25 15.92
CA PHE A 82 9.57 12.34 17.36
C PHE A 82 9.02 11.14 18.12
N VAL A 83 7.78 10.71 17.82
CA VAL A 83 7.17 9.51 18.41
C VAL A 83 7.99 8.27 18.05
N VAL A 84 8.43 8.12 16.80
CA VAL A 84 9.32 7.02 16.39
C VAL A 84 10.63 7.03 17.17
N LYS A 85 11.28 8.20 17.32
CA LYS A 85 12.57 8.33 18.03
C LYS A 85 12.44 8.10 19.55
N SER A 86 11.25 8.29 20.11
CA SER A 86 10.96 7.92 21.50
C SER A 86 11.00 6.41 21.75
N GLY A 87 10.95 5.60 20.70
CA GLY A 87 10.86 4.15 20.80
C GLY A 87 9.45 3.63 21.08
N TYR A 88 8.44 4.50 21.07
CA TYR A 88 7.04 4.13 21.29
C TYR A 88 6.58 3.06 20.28
N LYS A 89 5.95 2.00 20.81
CA LYS A 89 5.31 0.92 20.05
C LYS A 89 3.83 0.84 20.38
N ASP A 90 3.02 0.57 19.37
CA ASP A 90 1.59 0.30 19.54
C ASP A 90 1.38 -1.04 20.25
N GLU A 91 0.48 -1.04 21.22
CA GLU A 91 0.02 -2.25 21.90
C GLU A 91 -1.43 -2.52 21.45
N PRO A 92 -1.71 -3.72 20.91
CA PRO A 92 -3.06 -4.06 20.49
C PRO A 92 -3.99 -4.13 21.68
N GLU A 93 -5.17 -3.54 21.51
CA GLU A 93 -6.31 -3.86 22.38
C GLU A 93 -6.64 -5.35 22.20
N VAL A 94 -6.80 -6.06 23.31
CA VAL A 94 -7.11 -7.49 23.32
C VAL A 94 -8.54 -7.74 23.81
N ASP A 95 -9.16 -8.81 23.34
CA ASP A 95 -10.42 -9.30 23.89
C ASP A 95 -10.23 -10.04 25.23
N GLU A 96 -11.31 -10.53 25.83
CA GLU A 96 -11.28 -11.30 27.09
C GLU A 96 -10.45 -12.59 27.01
N GLY A 97 -10.07 -13.03 25.81
CA GLY A 97 -9.23 -14.20 25.56
C GLY A 97 -7.80 -13.85 25.12
N ASP A 98 -7.33 -12.64 25.41
CA ASP A 98 -6.00 -12.12 25.04
C ASP A 98 -5.73 -12.09 23.52
N LYS A 99 -6.77 -12.07 22.68
CA LYS A 99 -6.61 -11.97 21.22
C LYS A 99 -6.70 -10.53 20.75
N PRO A 100 -5.81 -10.06 19.87
CA PRO A 100 -5.87 -8.70 19.32
C PRO A 100 -7.20 -8.40 18.61
N LEU A 101 -7.80 -7.25 18.95
CA LEU A 101 -8.94 -6.70 18.24
C LEU A 101 -8.51 -6.18 16.87
N LEU A 102 -8.78 -6.96 15.82
CA LEU A 102 -8.31 -6.65 14.47
C LEU A 102 -9.08 -5.49 13.80
N ARG A 103 -10.32 -5.19 14.22
CA ARG A 103 -11.10 -4.08 13.63
C ARG A 103 -10.74 -2.76 14.31
N ARG A 104 -9.71 -2.09 13.79
CA ARG A 104 -9.20 -0.82 14.30
C ARG A 104 -8.70 0.07 13.16
N THR A 105 -9.33 1.23 12.97
CA THR A 105 -8.88 2.23 11.99
C THR A 105 -7.72 3.03 12.60
N THR A 106 -6.49 2.56 12.38
CA THR A 106 -5.28 3.18 12.92
C THR A 106 -4.78 4.39 12.10
N PRO A 107 -3.84 5.20 12.63
CA PRO A 107 -3.09 6.22 11.90
C PRO A 107 -2.50 5.77 10.55
N LEU A 108 -2.08 4.51 10.40
CA LEU A 108 -1.64 3.96 9.10
C LEU A 108 -2.72 4.07 8.02
N HIS A 109 -3.99 3.79 8.37
CA HIS A 109 -5.13 3.91 7.45
C HIS A 109 -5.46 5.38 7.15
N HIS A 110 -5.30 6.29 8.12
CA HIS A 110 -5.47 7.72 7.86
C HIS A 110 -4.37 8.25 6.93
N ALA A 111 -3.12 7.81 7.13
CA ALA A 111 -1.99 8.24 6.32
C ALA A 111 -2.16 7.84 4.84
N SER A 112 -2.70 6.65 4.56
CA SER A 112 -2.93 6.20 3.18
C SER A 112 -3.95 7.06 2.42
N ARG A 113 -4.90 7.67 3.14
CA ARG A 113 -5.95 8.55 2.60
C ARG A 113 -5.53 10.02 2.52
N CYS A 114 -4.45 10.42 3.20
CA CYS A 114 -4.00 11.81 3.30
C CYS A 114 -3.25 12.27 2.04
N PHE A 115 -3.60 13.41 1.44
CA PHE A 115 -2.85 13.97 0.32
C PHE A 115 -1.62 14.76 0.81
N SER A 116 -0.46 14.11 0.82
CA SER A 116 0.82 14.68 1.29
C SER A 116 1.97 14.17 0.42
N LEU A 117 2.98 15.02 0.18
CA LEU A 117 4.21 14.61 -0.51
C LEU A 117 5.06 13.64 0.33
N PHE A 118 4.88 13.64 1.65
CA PHE A 118 5.59 12.77 2.57
C PHE A 118 4.85 11.49 2.91
N ARG A 119 3.70 11.22 2.26
CA ARG A 119 2.83 10.07 2.55
C ARG A 119 3.61 8.75 2.68
N GLN A 120 4.47 8.45 1.71
CA GLN A 120 5.25 7.21 1.72
C GLN A 120 6.21 7.15 2.92
N ALA A 121 6.97 8.22 3.18
CA ALA A 121 7.89 8.28 4.31
C ALA A 121 7.16 8.14 5.65
N VAL A 122 6.01 8.81 5.79
CA VAL A 122 5.17 8.73 7.00
C VAL A 122 4.67 7.30 7.22
N ILE A 123 4.21 6.61 6.18
CA ILE A 123 3.75 5.22 6.32
C ILE A 123 4.89 4.30 6.74
N HIS A 124 6.09 4.48 6.19
CA HIS A 124 7.29 3.76 6.63
C HIS A 124 7.63 4.02 8.10
N ASP A 125 7.52 5.27 8.55
CA ASP A 125 7.74 5.63 9.96
C ASP A 125 6.66 5.06 10.87
N LEU A 126 5.40 5.06 10.44
CA LEU A 126 4.30 4.47 11.21
C LEU A 126 4.47 2.95 11.37
N PHE A 127 5.01 2.22 10.38
CA PHE A 127 5.34 0.81 10.56
C PHE A 127 6.46 0.54 11.58
N LYS A 128 7.21 1.57 12.00
CA LYS A 128 8.13 1.45 13.14
C LYS A 128 7.40 1.55 14.48
N ILE A 129 6.21 2.15 14.51
CA ILE A 129 5.32 2.21 15.69
C ILE A 129 4.44 0.97 15.74
N PHE A 130 3.81 0.62 14.61
CA PHE A 130 2.98 -0.58 14.43
C PHE A 130 3.83 -1.75 13.93
N ASP A 131 4.76 -2.22 14.77
CA ASP A 131 5.73 -3.27 14.40
C ASP A 131 5.31 -4.70 14.84
N ARG A 132 4.08 -4.84 15.33
CA ARG A 132 3.45 -6.12 15.65
C ARG A 132 2.76 -6.73 14.44
N TYR A 133 3.53 -7.45 13.64
CA TYR A 133 3.07 -8.07 12.38
C TYR A 133 2.26 -9.35 12.59
N ASP A 134 2.11 -9.84 13.83
CA ASP A 134 1.13 -10.85 14.23
C ASP A 134 -0.30 -10.28 14.26
N THR A 135 -0.42 -8.95 14.27
CA THR A 135 -1.70 -8.22 14.24
C THR A 135 -1.88 -7.55 12.88
N ASN A 136 -2.92 -7.95 12.14
CA ASN A 136 -3.26 -7.35 10.85
C ASN A 136 -4.54 -6.51 10.98
N TYR A 137 -4.41 -5.31 11.53
CA TYR A 137 -5.55 -4.42 11.72
C TYR A 137 -6.23 -4.09 10.40
N THR A 138 -7.56 -3.97 10.44
CA THR A 138 -8.42 -3.64 9.30
C THR A 138 -9.30 -2.43 9.61
N ASP A 139 -9.45 -1.55 8.62
CA ASP A 139 -10.41 -0.45 8.65
C ASP A 139 -11.83 -0.88 8.22
N GLU A 140 -12.75 0.08 8.22
CA GLU A 140 -14.15 -0.05 7.79
C GLU A 140 -14.36 -0.48 6.32
N ASN A 141 -13.33 -0.35 5.47
CA ASN A 141 -13.34 -0.76 4.07
C ASN A 141 -12.80 -2.18 3.87
N GLY A 142 -12.24 -2.78 4.92
CA GLY A 142 -11.51 -4.04 4.84
C GLY A 142 -10.07 -3.88 4.37
N LEU A 143 -9.54 -2.64 4.33
CA LEU A 143 -8.13 -2.40 4.02
C LEU A 143 -7.33 -2.71 5.28
N THR A 144 -6.28 -3.51 5.14
CA THR A 144 -5.49 -3.96 6.30
C THR A 144 -4.07 -3.41 6.28
N HIS A 145 -3.35 -3.51 7.41
CA HIS A 145 -1.93 -3.14 7.48
C HIS A 145 -1.08 -3.89 6.47
N PHE A 146 -1.34 -5.18 6.24
CA PHE A 146 -0.66 -5.94 5.21
C PHE A 146 -0.88 -5.36 3.80
N HIS A 147 -2.10 -4.93 3.47
CA HIS A 147 -2.38 -4.27 2.19
C HIS A 147 -1.63 -2.94 2.06
N LEU A 148 -1.61 -2.14 3.14
CA LEU A 148 -0.85 -0.88 3.17
C LEU A 148 0.65 -1.11 3.01
N ALA A 149 1.21 -2.13 3.63
CA ALA A 149 2.62 -2.48 3.47
C ALA A 149 2.95 -2.82 2.00
N CYS A 150 2.04 -3.57 1.34
CA CYS A 150 2.17 -3.90 -0.09
C CYS A 150 2.05 -2.66 -0.99
N GLU A 151 1.10 -1.77 -0.70
CA GLU A 151 0.86 -0.56 -1.49
C GLU A 151 1.99 0.47 -1.36
N TYR A 152 2.59 0.61 -0.18
CA TYR A 152 3.56 1.68 0.09
C TYR A 152 5.03 1.22 0.08
N GLY A 153 5.27 0.00 -0.40
CA GLY A 153 6.64 -0.49 -0.59
C GLY A 153 7.37 -0.75 0.71
N CYS A 154 6.67 -1.23 1.74
CA CYS A 154 7.27 -1.52 3.05
C CYS A 154 7.76 -2.98 3.06
N ASP A 155 8.83 -3.25 2.31
CA ASP A 155 9.33 -4.60 2.02
C ASP A 155 9.57 -5.44 3.30
N ASP A 156 10.16 -4.85 4.33
CA ASP A 156 10.41 -5.51 5.62
C ASP A 156 9.11 -5.86 6.36
N ALA A 157 8.11 -4.97 6.33
CA ALA A 157 6.81 -5.22 6.92
C ALA A 157 6.07 -6.34 6.18
N VAL A 158 6.07 -6.31 4.84
CA VAL A 158 5.50 -7.37 4.00
C VAL A 158 6.15 -8.71 4.32
N ARG A 159 7.48 -8.76 4.36
CA ARG A 159 8.23 -9.99 4.69
C ARG A 159 7.82 -10.54 6.05
N LYS A 160 7.79 -9.70 7.10
CA LYS A 160 7.44 -10.14 8.45
C LYS A 160 5.99 -10.62 8.56
N PHE A 161 5.04 -9.93 7.93
CA PHE A 161 3.65 -10.41 7.85
C PHE A 161 3.58 -11.81 7.22
N LEU A 162 4.27 -12.02 6.09
CA LEU A 162 4.29 -13.30 5.38
C LEU A 162 4.98 -14.42 6.19
N GLU A 163 6.11 -14.13 6.84
CA GLU A 163 6.83 -15.06 7.72
C GLU A 163 5.97 -15.51 8.91
N LEU A 164 5.06 -14.65 9.39
CA LEU A 164 4.08 -14.97 10.44
C LEU A 164 2.81 -15.64 9.90
N GLY A 165 2.79 -16.06 8.63
CA GLY A 165 1.70 -16.84 8.06
C GLY A 165 0.50 -16.01 7.57
N GLN A 166 0.67 -14.70 7.38
CA GLN A 166 -0.36 -13.87 6.75
C GLN A 166 -0.72 -14.41 5.37
N ASN A 167 -2.01 -14.60 5.11
CA ASN A 167 -2.50 -15.03 3.80
C ASN A 167 -2.15 -13.98 2.72
N PRO A 168 -1.32 -14.31 1.71
CA PRO A 168 -0.92 -13.39 0.64
C PRO A 168 -2.05 -13.08 -0.35
N ASN A 169 -3.17 -13.80 -0.27
CA ASN A 169 -4.35 -13.65 -1.12
C ASN A 169 -5.54 -12.98 -0.40
N LEU A 170 -5.33 -12.41 0.80
CA LEU A 170 -6.38 -11.71 1.53
C LEU A 170 -6.91 -10.54 0.69
N LEU A 171 -8.21 -10.49 0.43
CA LEU A 171 -8.82 -9.44 -0.39
C LEU A 171 -9.36 -8.31 0.48
N VAL A 172 -9.21 -7.07 0.02
CA VAL A 172 -9.91 -5.91 0.60
C VAL A 172 -11.43 -6.09 0.43
N THR A 173 -12.20 -6.06 1.53
CA THR A 173 -13.64 -6.37 1.52
C THR A 173 -14.44 -5.55 0.51
N LYS A 174 -14.28 -4.21 0.50
CA LYS A 174 -15.08 -3.34 -0.39
C LYS A 174 -14.65 -3.44 -1.86
N THR A 175 -13.36 -3.35 -2.15
CA THR A 175 -12.85 -3.28 -3.54
C THR A 175 -12.56 -4.64 -4.16
N GLY A 176 -12.31 -5.67 -3.36
CA GLY A 176 -11.83 -6.97 -3.82
C GLY A 176 -10.39 -6.95 -4.34
N TYR A 177 -9.58 -5.96 -3.96
CA TYR A 177 -8.18 -5.87 -4.38
C TYR A 177 -7.31 -6.81 -3.57
N SER A 178 -6.43 -7.53 -4.25
CA SER A 178 -5.44 -8.41 -3.64
C SER A 178 -4.15 -7.64 -3.29
N PRO A 179 -3.30 -8.17 -2.39
CA PRO A 179 -2.00 -7.58 -2.06
C PRO A 179 -1.09 -7.54 -3.30
N LEU A 180 -1.16 -8.59 -4.14
CA LEU A 180 -0.40 -8.67 -5.40
C LEU A 180 -0.79 -7.55 -6.37
N ARG A 181 -2.08 -7.19 -6.44
CA ARG A 181 -2.55 -6.06 -7.27
C ARG A 181 -1.92 -4.74 -6.82
N PHE A 182 -1.90 -4.45 -5.52
CA PHE A 182 -1.26 -3.24 -5.00
C PHE A 182 0.22 -3.18 -5.38
N ALA A 183 0.95 -4.28 -5.20
CA ALA A 183 2.38 -4.34 -5.53
C ALA A 183 2.66 -4.11 -7.02
N ILE A 184 1.83 -4.69 -7.91
CA ILE A 184 1.92 -4.52 -9.36
C ILE A 184 1.65 -3.07 -9.77
N GLU A 185 0.57 -2.46 -9.29
CA GLU A 185 0.21 -1.07 -9.66
C GLU A 185 1.27 -0.06 -9.22
N LYS A 186 2.02 -0.38 -8.16
CA LYS A 186 3.13 0.44 -7.65
C LYS A 186 4.47 0.05 -8.25
N ARG A 187 4.50 -0.96 -9.12
CA ARG A 187 5.69 -1.52 -9.78
C ARG A 187 6.78 -1.95 -8.80
N ASN A 188 6.39 -2.32 -7.57
CA ASN A 188 7.35 -2.81 -6.59
C ASN A 188 7.62 -4.30 -6.84
N LYS A 189 8.63 -4.56 -7.68
CA LYS A 189 9.09 -5.90 -8.06
C LYS A 189 9.54 -6.74 -6.86
N VAL A 190 10.09 -6.13 -5.82
CA VAL A 190 10.52 -6.82 -4.60
C VAL A 190 9.31 -7.40 -3.88
N ILE A 191 8.25 -6.61 -3.71
CA ILE A 191 7.01 -7.08 -3.07
C ILE A 191 6.26 -8.07 -3.95
N VAL A 192 6.23 -7.87 -5.27
CA VAL A 192 5.65 -8.86 -6.21
C VAL A 192 6.35 -10.20 -6.03
N GLU A 193 7.68 -10.22 -6.05
CA GLU A 193 8.46 -11.43 -5.82
C GLU A 193 8.18 -12.07 -4.45
N LEU A 194 8.16 -11.28 -3.37
CA LEU A 194 7.84 -11.78 -2.03
C LEU A 194 6.45 -12.43 -2.00
N LEU A 195 5.43 -11.74 -2.50
CA LEU A 195 4.07 -12.27 -2.51
C LEU A 195 3.96 -13.58 -3.29
N LEU A 196 4.58 -13.67 -4.47
CA LEU A 196 4.60 -14.88 -5.28
C LEU A 196 5.27 -16.04 -4.55
N ARG A 197 6.45 -15.81 -3.97
CA ARG A 197 7.19 -16.84 -3.18
C ARG A 197 6.38 -17.40 -2.01
N TYR A 198 5.53 -16.58 -1.40
CA TYR A 198 4.67 -16.99 -0.29
C TYR A 198 3.29 -17.50 -0.73
N GLY A 199 3.05 -17.69 -2.03
CA GLY A 199 1.84 -18.34 -2.54
C GLY A 199 0.71 -17.39 -2.95
N ALA A 200 1.01 -16.13 -3.28
CA ALA A 200 0.06 -15.28 -3.98
C ALA A 200 -0.31 -15.92 -5.34
N ILE A 201 -1.59 -15.90 -5.68
CA ILE A 201 -2.14 -16.56 -6.88
C ILE A 201 -2.29 -15.52 -7.99
N PRO A 202 -1.46 -15.53 -9.04
CA PRO A 202 -1.52 -14.53 -10.11
C PRO A 202 -2.81 -14.58 -10.94
N ASN A 203 -3.40 -15.77 -11.05
CA ASN A 203 -4.66 -15.99 -11.75
C ASN A 203 -5.90 -15.54 -10.95
N LEU A 204 -5.75 -15.12 -9.69
CA LEU A 204 -6.87 -14.68 -8.86
C LEU A 204 -7.48 -13.43 -9.47
N ALA A 205 -8.67 -13.58 -10.05
CA ALA A 205 -9.40 -12.51 -10.68
C ALA A 205 -10.19 -11.68 -9.66
N ASN A 206 -10.21 -10.36 -9.85
CA ASN A 206 -11.04 -9.46 -9.05
C ASN A 206 -12.52 -9.49 -9.50
N LYS A 207 -13.35 -8.61 -8.92
CA LYS A 207 -14.78 -8.48 -9.28
C LYS A 207 -15.02 -8.11 -10.75
N ASP A 208 -14.02 -7.60 -11.46
CA ASP A 208 -14.10 -7.24 -12.89
C ASP A 208 -13.54 -8.36 -13.80
N GLY A 209 -13.14 -9.50 -13.23
CA GLY A 209 -12.49 -10.58 -13.97
C GLY A 209 -10.99 -10.34 -14.22
N LEU A 210 -10.41 -9.27 -13.67
CA LEU A 210 -9.02 -8.90 -13.91
C LEU A 210 -8.07 -9.68 -12.99
N ASN A 211 -7.16 -10.44 -13.58
CA ASN A 211 -6.06 -11.12 -12.89
C ASN A 211 -4.75 -10.28 -12.94
N ALA A 212 -3.63 -10.80 -12.43
CA ALA A 212 -2.35 -10.10 -12.39
C ALA A 212 -1.87 -9.60 -13.76
N LEU A 213 -1.99 -10.41 -14.82
CA LEU A 213 -1.59 -10.00 -16.18
C LEU A 213 -2.45 -8.83 -16.68
N HIS A 214 -3.77 -8.87 -16.45
CA HIS A 214 -4.64 -7.76 -16.83
C HIS A 214 -4.25 -6.47 -16.10
N ILE A 215 -3.83 -6.57 -14.83
CA ILE A 215 -3.41 -5.40 -14.05
C ILE A 215 -2.16 -4.79 -14.67
N VAL A 216 -1.12 -5.59 -14.95
CA VAL A 216 0.11 -5.11 -15.61
C VAL A 216 -0.22 -4.44 -16.95
N SER A 217 -1.10 -5.06 -17.74
CA SER A 217 -1.50 -4.56 -19.06
C SER A 217 -2.35 -3.28 -19.04
N LYS A 218 -2.78 -2.78 -17.87
CA LYS A 218 -3.56 -1.54 -17.74
C LYS A 218 -3.01 -0.54 -16.72
N SER A 219 -1.91 -0.85 -16.04
CA SER A 219 -1.44 -0.11 -14.85
C SER A 219 -0.75 1.24 -15.12
N GLY A 220 -0.83 1.79 -16.33
CA GLY A 220 -0.23 3.09 -16.66
C GLY A 220 1.20 3.02 -17.19
N TYR A 221 1.83 1.85 -17.22
CA TYR A 221 3.26 1.68 -17.53
C TYR A 221 3.52 0.44 -18.39
N ASP A 222 4.43 0.57 -19.37
CA ASP A 222 4.88 -0.52 -20.24
C ASP A 222 6.02 -1.34 -19.59
N ASP A 223 5.69 -2.19 -18.61
CA ASP A 223 6.67 -2.94 -17.79
C ASP A 223 6.66 -4.44 -18.10
N SER A 224 7.31 -4.83 -19.19
CA SER A 224 7.44 -6.25 -19.59
C SER A 224 8.18 -7.13 -18.58
N GLU A 225 9.03 -6.55 -17.73
CA GLU A 225 9.74 -7.28 -16.67
C GLU A 225 8.78 -7.82 -15.60
N LEU A 226 7.69 -7.11 -15.29
CA LEU A 226 6.65 -7.63 -14.40
C LEU A 226 5.93 -8.83 -15.02
N VAL A 227 5.68 -8.79 -16.34
CA VAL A 227 5.09 -9.92 -17.08
C VAL A 227 6.02 -11.14 -16.98
N ARG A 228 7.32 -10.96 -17.27
CA ARG A 228 8.34 -12.02 -17.14
C ARG A 228 8.35 -12.61 -15.74
N MET A 229 8.42 -11.76 -14.72
CA MET A 229 8.42 -12.19 -13.32
C MET A 229 7.20 -13.05 -12.98
N LEU A 230 6.00 -12.65 -13.42
CA LEU A 230 4.78 -13.43 -13.17
C LEU A 230 4.83 -14.81 -13.82
N PHE A 231 5.29 -14.92 -15.08
CA PHE A 231 5.45 -16.21 -15.75
C PHE A 231 6.54 -17.06 -15.11
N ASP A 232 7.72 -16.49 -14.82
CA ASP A 232 8.85 -17.23 -14.25
C ASP A 232 8.48 -17.82 -12.88
N TYR A 233 7.75 -17.08 -12.05
CA TYR A 233 7.27 -17.59 -10.76
C TYR A 233 6.11 -18.57 -10.91
N SER A 234 5.21 -18.34 -11.86
CA SER A 234 4.14 -19.27 -12.19
C SER A 234 4.69 -20.66 -12.56
N GLU A 235 5.74 -20.71 -13.38
CA GLU A 235 6.44 -21.95 -13.76
C GLU A 235 7.15 -22.57 -12.54
N LYS A 236 7.95 -21.77 -11.80
CA LYS A 236 8.69 -22.24 -10.61
C LYS A 236 7.79 -22.82 -9.53
N LEU A 237 6.58 -22.29 -9.37
CA LEU A 237 5.63 -22.68 -8.33
C LEU A 237 4.57 -23.68 -8.82
N ASN A 238 4.68 -24.15 -10.06
CA ASN A 238 3.72 -25.07 -10.70
C ASN A 238 2.27 -24.55 -10.65
N GLN A 239 2.09 -23.24 -10.89
CA GLN A 239 0.81 -22.54 -10.93
C GLN A 239 0.65 -21.84 -12.29
N PRO A 240 0.33 -22.57 -13.36
CA PRO A 240 0.39 -22.04 -14.73
C PRO A 240 -0.48 -20.80 -14.93
N LEU A 241 0.13 -19.74 -15.46
CA LEU A 241 -0.49 -18.45 -15.69
C LEU A 241 -1.35 -18.52 -16.95
N ASN A 242 -2.64 -18.20 -16.83
CA ASN A 242 -3.53 -18.20 -17.98
C ASN A 242 -3.37 -16.88 -18.76
N VAL A 243 -2.55 -16.92 -19.82
CA VAL A 243 -2.24 -15.77 -20.67
C VAL A 243 -3.47 -15.21 -21.40
N ASP A 244 -4.42 -16.08 -21.74
CA ASP A 244 -5.65 -15.76 -22.48
C ASP A 244 -6.89 -15.70 -21.57
N ALA A 245 -6.69 -15.58 -20.26
CA ALA A 245 -7.79 -15.28 -19.34
C ALA A 245 -8.53 -14.03 -19.83
N LYS A 246 -9.86 -14.05 -19.74
CA LYS A 246 -10.72 -12.94 -20.15
C LYS A 246 -11.31 -12.26 -18.93
N ASP A 247 -11.32 -10.93 -18.96
CA ASP A 247 -12.08 -10.12 -18.02
C ASP A 247 -13.59 -10.15 -18.33
N LYS A 248 -14.38 -9.41 -17.55
CA LYS A 248 -15.84 -9.34 -17.72
C LYS A 248 -16.32 -8.73 -19.04
N SER A 249 -15.46 -8.05 -19.79
CA SER A 249 -15.75 -7.51 -21.12
C SER A 249 -15.16 -8.39 -22.23
N GLY A 250 -14.70 -9.60 -21.87
CA GLY A 250 -14.06 -10.53 -22.78
C GLY A 250 -12.64 -10.14 -23.18
N ASN A 251 -12.07 -9.06 -22.64
CA ASN A 251 -10.73 -8.62 -23.00
C ASN A 251 -9.70 -9.54 -22.34
N THR A 252 -8.71 -9.95 -23.12
CA THR A 252 -7.48 -10.57 -22.58
C THR A 252 -6.47 -9.50 -22.18
N SER A 253 -5.41 -9.92 -21.50
CA SER A 253 -4.29 -9.02 -21.16
C SER A 253 -3.61 -8.42 -22.40
N LEU A 254 -3.64 -9.12 -23.54
CA LEU A 254 -3.15 -8.60 -24.82
C LEU A 254 -4.03 -7.46 -25.34
N HIS A 255 -5.36 -7.58 -25.25
CA HIS A 255 -6.29 -6.50 -25.64
C HIS A 255 -6.03 -5.22 -24.84
N LEU A 256 -5.88 -5.35 -23.52
CA LEU A 256 -5.64 -4.20 -22.64
C LEU A 256 -4.30 -3.52 -22.94
N ALA A 257 -3.23 -4.31 -23.12
CA ALA A 257 -1.91 -3.77 -23.44
C ALA A 257 -1.89 -3.06 -24.81
N LEU A 258 -2.63 -3.60 -25.79
CA LEU A 258 -2.83 -2.97 -27.10
C LEU A 258 -3.70 -1.70 -27.03
N ALA A 259 -4.72 -1.66 -26.18
CA ALA A 259 -5.49 -0.43 -26.00
C ALA A 259 -4.65 0.68 -25.33
N ALA A 260 -3.72 0.28 -24.46
CA ALA A 260 -2.86 1.18 -23.68
C ALA A 260 -1.57 1.62 -24.39
N GLY A 261 -1.17 0.98 -25.48
CA GLY A 261 0.06 1.34 -26.21
C GLY A 261 1.33 0.70 -25.63
N TYR A 262 1.22 -0.40 -24.87
CA TYR A 262 2.35 -1.00 -24.15
C TYR A 262 3.11 -2.00 -25.02
N SER A 263 3.95 -1.47 -25.93
CA SER A 263 4.72 -2.27 -26.89
C SER A 263 5.52 -3.40 -26.24
N ALA A 264 6.23 -3.13 -25.14
CA ALA A 264 7.07 -4.13 -24.51
C ALA A 264 6.25 -5.25 -23.86
N VAL A 265 5.17 -4.90 -23.17
CA VAL A 265 4.20 -5.87 -22.61
C VAL A 265 3.55 -6.70 -23.70
N VAL A 266 3.14 -6.08 -24.81
CA VAL A 266 2.56 -6.79 -25.97
C VAL A 266 3.53 -7.82 -26.54
N LYS A 267 4.77 -7.40 -26.83
CA LYS A 267 5.81 -8.30 -27.37
C LYS A 267 6.09 -9.46 -26.41
N GLU A 268 6.09 -9.21 -25.10
CA GLU A 268 6.27 -10.27 -24.10
C GLU A 268 5.07 -11.22 -24.01
N LEU A 269 3.84 -10.71 -24.00
CA LEU A 269 2.63 -11.54 -23.98
C LEU A 269 2.54 -12.47 -25.20
N LEU A 270 2.86 -11.95 -26.40
CA LEU A 270 2.89 -12.76 -27.63
C LEU A 270 3.96 -13.85 -27.56
N ARG A 271 5.17 -13.54 -27.06
CA ARG A 271 6.22 -14.55 -26.83
C ARG A 271 5.80 -15.64 -25.83
N ARG A 272 4.94 -15.29 -24.88
CA ARG A 272 4.37 -16.22 -23.89
C ARG A 272 3.10 -16.92 -24.39
N GLY A 273 2.79 -16.81 -25.68
CA GLY A 273 1.73 -17.57 -26.34
C GLY A 273 0.34 -16.96 -26.25
N ALA A 274 0.21 -15.65 -25.99
CA ALA A 274 -1.08 -14.98 -26.05
C ALA A 274 -1.71 -15.12 -27.44
N ASN A 275 -2.98 -15.53 -27.52
CA ASN A 275 -3.66 -15.73 -28.79
C ASN A 275 -4.13 -14.39 -29.39
N PRO A 276 -3.54 -13.92 -30.51
CA PRO A 276 -3.91 -12.64 -31.13
C PRO A 276 -5.31 -12.67 -31.78
N ASN A 277 -5.85 -13.86 -32.05
CA ASN A 277 -7.16 -14.06 -32.67
C ASN A 277 -8.30 -14.15 -31.66
N SER A 278 -8.01 -14.17 -30.36
CA SER A 278 -9.05 -14.14 -29.32
C SER A 278 -9.86 -12.85 -29.45
N THR A 279 -11.18 -12.95 -29.43
CA THR A 279 -12.08 -11.78 -29.51
C THR A 279 -12.64 -11.41 -28.14
N ASN A 280 -12.80 -10.12 -27.89
CA ASN A 280 -13.58 -9.61 -26.76
C ASN A 280 -15.09 -9.66 -27.04
N GLU A 281 -15.92 -9.16 -26.12
CA GLU A 281 -17.39 -9.18 -26.27
C GLU A 281 -17.90 -8.30 -27.43
N ASP A 282 -17.13 -7.29 -27.85
CA ASP A 282 -17.42 -6.47 -29.04
C ASP A 282 -17.01 -7.15 -30.36
N GLY A 283 -16.47 -8.38 -30.30
CA GLY A 283 -15.93 -9.09 -31.47
C GLY A 283 -14.59 -8.53 -31.97
N LEU A 284 -13.93 -7.67 -31.20
CA LEU A 284 -12.62 -7.12 -31.55
C LEU A 284 -11.51 -8.09 -31.13
N ASN A 285 -10.51 -8.29 -32.00
CA ASN A 285 -9.30 -9.07 -31.71
C ASN A 285 -8.09 -8.13 -31.63
N ALA A 286 -6.89 -8.68 -31.44
CA ALA A 286 -5.67 -7.88 -31.34
C ALA A 286 -5.45 -6.96 -32.55
N LEU A 287 -5.68 -7.45 -33.77
CA LEU A 287 -5.50 -6.67 -35.00
C LEU A 287 -6.46 -5.49 -35.07
N HIS A 288 -7.73 -5.69 -34.69
CA HIS A 288 -8.72 -4.60 -34.64
C HIS A 288 -8.32 -3.47 -33.68
N VAL A 289 -7.64 -3.80 -32.57
CA VAL A 289 -7.19 -2.83 -31.57
C VAL A 289 -5.90 -2.12 -32.01
N VAL A 290 -4.93 -2.86 -32.58
CA VAL A 290 -3.64 -2.33 -33.07
C VAL A 290 -3.83 -1.22 -34.09
N CYS A 291 -4.69 -1.42 -35.09
CA CYS A 291 -4.89 -0.47 -36.19
C CYS A 291 -5.38 0.92 -35.74
N LYS A 292 -5.93 1.05 -34.51
CA LYS A 292 -6.39 2.33 -33.96
C LYS A 292 -5.31 3.12 -33.24
N LYS A 293 -4.21 2.48 -32.81
CA LYS A 293 -3.31 3.01 -31.76
C LYS A 293 -1.82 2.83 -32.03
N PHE A 294 -1.42 1.82 -32.80
CA PHE A 294 -0.01 1.46 -33.02
C PHE A 294 0.44 1.74 -34.44
N ASN A 295 1.64 2.31 -34.56
CA ASN A 295 2.40 2.40 -35.81
C ASN A 295 3.66 1.51 -35.76
N ASP A 296 3.73 0.58 -34.80
CA ASP A 296 4.84 -0.36 -34.62
C ASP A 296 4.61 -1.60 -35.51
N VAL A 297 5.32 -1.64 -36.63
CA VAL A 297 5.22 -2.71 -37.63
C VAL A 297 5.65 -4.07 -37.06
N ASP A 298 6.57 -4.10 -36.10
CA ASP A 298 7.02 -5.36 -35.49
C ASP A 298 5.87 -6.05 -34.77
N ILE A 299 5.04 -5.27 -34.05
CA ILE A 299 3.88 -5.82 -33.35
C ILE A 299 2.89 -6.39 -34.34
N VAL A 300 2.63 -5.68 -35.45
CA VAL A 300 1.74 -6.17 -36.50
C VAL A 300 2.26 -7.51 -37.05
N ILE A 301 3.56 -7.62 -37.34
CA ILE A 301 4.18 -8.86 -37.81
C ILE A 301 4.00 -9.98 -36.79
N MET A 302 4.31 -9.73 -35.51
CA MET A 302 4.15 -10.72 -34.44
C MET A 302 2.71 -11.20 -34.22
N LEU A 303 1.69 -10.46 -34.68
CA LEU A 303 0.31 -10.93 -34.63
C LEU A 303 -0.02 -11.97 -35.72
N PHE A 304 0.81 -12.07 -36.77
CA PHE A 304 0.65 -13.02 -37.88
C PHE A 304 1.56 -14.26 -37.77
N GLU A 305 2.54 -14.24 -36.87
CA GLU A 305 3.44 -15.37 -36.55
C GLU A 305 2.82 -16.30 -35.50
#